data_AF-A0A419G0L4-F1
#
_entry.id   AF-A0A419G0L4-F1
#
_cell.length_a   1.000
_cell.length_b   1.000
_cell.length_c   1.000
_cell.angle_alpha   90.00
_cell.angle_beta   90.00
_cell.angle_gamma   90.00
#
_symmetry.space_group_name_H-M   'P 1'
#
loop_
_entity.id
_entity.type
_entity.pdbx_description
1 polymer ?
#
loop_
_entity_poly.entity_id
_entity_poly.type
_entity_poly.pdbx_seq_one_letter_code
_entity_poly.pdbx_strand_id
1 'polypeptide(L)'
;MVDICRHEEHASQVRKEKKKKREPQWPASQVPSPLLVYKMIVLQTVMDVETYLELFKDGCPDSLRPMMCPHCQEQLMLHRHGHYERTVYFLDNQFLIVVYRFKCPKCNHTDGLLPSFVGKNQQAAWDIQETVLREQAAGASLADVAENLDDVPGGPYTEKTLWRWVSRWGRELPQWIPAAWAFLLKRIPHAKIRAGAKKPWQEWEWLFDAWDQMQAKAPEPQVENLLHWLYRQAHSVAAAVG
;
A
#
# COMPACT_ATOMS: atom_id res chain seq x y z
N MET A 1 -65.15 65.33 9.46
CA MET A 1 -65.30 63.87 9.53
C MET A 1 -63.93 63.31 9.85
N VAL A 2 -63.75 62.89 11.10
CA VAL A 2 -62.54 62.26 11.63
C VAL A 2 -62.94 60.82 11.90
N ASP A 3 -62.29 59.86 11.25
CA ASP A 3 -62.32 58.44 11.63
C ASP A 3 -60.91 57.88 11.42
N ILE A 4 -60.16 57.65 12.51
CA ILE A 4 -59.91 56.34 13.14
C ILE A 4 -59.04 55.43 12.25
N CYS A 5 -57.78 55.20 12.67
CA CYS A 5 -57.30 53.87 13.05
C CYS A 5 -55.87 53.90 13.61
N ARG A 6 -55.75 53.31 14.81
CA ARG A 6 -54.54 52.87 15.50
C ARG A 6 -53.83 51.74 14.74
N HIS A 7 -52.62 51.46 15.22
CA HIS A 7 -51.78 50.24 15.13
C HIS A 7 -50.46 50.54 14.39
N GLU A 8 -49.29 50.13 14.83
CA GLU A 8 -48.75 49.60 16.09
C GLU A 8 -47.22 49.56 15.83
N GLU A 9 -46.42 49.79 16.86
CA GLU A 9 -44.97 49.61 16.81
C GLU A 9 -44.63 48.16 16.47
N HIS A 10 -43.58 47.88 15.70
CA HIS A 10 -42.76 46.70 15.98
C HIS A 10 -41.33 46.86 15.46
N ALA A 11 -40.42 46.99 16.43
CA ALA A 11 -38.98 46.99 16.28
C ALA A 11 -38.48 45.68 15.64
N SER A 12 -37.60 45.83 14.65
CA SER A 12 -36.87 44.74 14.00
C SER A 12 -35.83 44.16 14.96
N GLN A 13 -36.15 43.03 15.60
CA GLN A 13 -35.19 42.18 16.29
C GLN A 13 -34.73 41.05 15.36
N VAL A 14 -33.60 41.25 14.68
CA VAL A 14 -32.89 40.16 14.00
C VAL A 14 -32.17 39.31 15.05
N ARG A 15 -32.76 38.16 15.38
CA ARG A 15 -32.11 37.11 16.19
C ARG A 15 -30.91 36.54 15.43
N LYS A 16 -29.71 36.68 16.01
CA LYS A 16 -28.52 35.91 15.60
C LYS A 16 -28.68 34.46 16.06
N GLU A 17 -29.10 33.58 15.16
CA GLU A 17 -29.01 32.13 15.41
C GLU A 17 -27.53 31.69 15.38
N LYS A 18 -27.04 31.26 16.55
CA LYS A 18 -25.76 30.56 16.66
C LYS A 18 -25.88 29.20 15.95
N LYS A 19 -25.24 29.05 14.78
CA LYS A 19 -25.02 27.75 14.14
C LYS A 19 -24.24 26.84 15.11
N LYS A 20 -24.97 25.90 15.73
CA LYS A 20 -24.43 24.83 16.57
C LYS A 20 -23.55 23.96 15.67
N LYS A 21 -22.22 24.03 15.83
CA LYS A 21 -21.27 23.10 15.19
C LYS A 21 -21.68 21.68 15.58
N ARG A 22 -22.15 20.89 14.61
CA ARG A 22 -22.31 19.44 14.78
C ARG A 22 -20.91 18.84 14.76
N GLU A 23 -20.51 18.22 15.86
CA GLU A 23 -19.34 17.35 15.90
C GLU A 23 -19.56 16.19 14.91
N PRO A 24 -18.55 15.79 14.13
CA PRO A 24 -18.64 14.58 13.31
C PRO A 24 -18.73 13.38 14.24
N GLN A 25 -19.94 12.87 14.42
CA GLN A 25 -20.21 11.64 15.13
C GLN A 25 -19.80 10.49 14.22
N TRP A 26 -18.58 9.99 14.41
CA TRP A 26 -18.10 8.78 13.73
C TRP A 26 -18.92 7.60 14.23
N PRO A 27 -19.64 6.85 13.36
CA PRO A 27 -20.33 5.65 13.79
C PRO A 27 -19.29 4.59 14.15
N ALA A 28 -19.31 4.20 15.43
CA ALA A 28 -18.62 3.02 15.91
C ALA A 28 -19.23 1.76 15.26
N SER A 29 -18.34 0.79 15.02
CA SER A 29 -18.63 -0.62 14.75
C SER A 29 -19.50 -0.93 13.53
N GLN A 30 -18.82 -1.20 12.42
CA GLN A 30 -18.91 -2.45 11.67
C GLN A 30 -17.80 -2.38 10.64
N VAL A 31 -16.64 -2.98 10.95
CA VAL A 31 -15.59 -3.20 9.95
C VAL A 31 -16.13 -4.30 9.05
N PRO A 32 -16.51 -4.03 7.78
CA PRO A 32 -16.70 -5.12 6.86
C PRO A 32 -15.28 -5.62 6.57
N SER A 33 -14.98 -6.87 6.91
CA SER A 33 -13.87 -7.56 6.27
C SER A 33 -14.39 -8.12 4.96
N PRO A 34 -14.08 -7.48 3.82
CA PRO A 34 -13.62 -8.19 2.67
C PRO A 34 -12.12 -7.97 2.68
N LEU A 35 -11.38 -8.85 3.37
CA LEU A 35 -10.06 -9.17 2.85
C LEU A 35 -10.32 -9.57 1.39
N LEU A 36 -10.07 -8.65 0.45
CA LEU A 36 -9.85 -9.01 -0.93
C LEU A 36 -8.74 -10.05 -0.85
N VAL A 37 -9.10 -11.33 -0.88
CA VAL A 37 -8.17 -12.44 -0.98
C VAL A 37 -7.57 -12.28 -2.36
N TYR A 38 -6.55 -11.44 -2.47
CA TYR A 38 -5.88 -11.23 -3.72
C TYR A 38 -5.25 -12.57 -4.10
N LYS A 39 -5.72 -13.08 -5.23
CA LYS A 39 -5.44 -14.41 -5.75
C LYS A 39 -4.01 -14.44 -6.31
N MET A 40 -3.02 -14.47 -5.41
CA MET A 40 -1.59 -14.43 -5.74
C MET A 40 -0.78 -15.32 -4.81
N ILE A 41 0.34 -15.84 -5.31
CA ILE A 41 1.32 -16.59 -4.51
C ILE A 41 2.51 -15.67 -4.30
N VAL A 42 2.70 -15.20 -3.07
CA VAL A 42 3.81 -14.30 -2.71
C VAL A 42 4.67 -14.99 -1.65
N LEU A 43 5.99 -14.89 -1.81
CA LEU A 43 6.94 -15.38 -0.81
C LEU A 43 6.70 -14.66 0.53
N GLN A 44 6.53 -15.45 1.58
CA GLN A 44 6.30 -14.93 2.94
C GLN A 44 7.55 -14.33 3.56
N THR A 45 8.69 -14.96 3.26
CA THR A 45 9.98 -14.54 3.77
C THR A 45 10.36 -13.20 3.16
N VAL A 46 10.67 -12.26 4.04
CA VAL A 46 11.28 -10.98 3.67
C VAL A 46 12.67 -11.26 3.14
N MET A 47 12.95 -10.83 1.92
CA MET A 47 14.27 -10.97 1.31
C MET A 47 14.49 -9.84 0.32
N ASP A 48 15.74 -9.39 0.24
CA ASP A 48 16.19 -8.54 -0.86
C ASP A 48 16.31 -9.36 -2.15
N VAL A 49 16.61 -8.64 -3.24
CA VAL A 49 16.77 -9.23 -4.56
C VAL A 49 17.98 -10.17 -4.63
N GLU A 50 19.07 -9.90 -3.93
CA GLU A 50 20.27 -10.74 -3.95
C GLU A 50 19.99 -12.10 -3.29
N THR A 51 19.36 -12.08 -2.12
CA THR A 51 18.90 -13.27 -1.41
C THR A 51 17.89 -14.06 -2.24
N TYR A 52 16.98 -13.38 -2.95
CA TYR A 52 16.06 -14.03 -3.87
C TYR A 52 16.79 -14.74 -5.01
N LEU A 53 17.75 -14.08 -5.65
CA LEU A 53 18.55 -14.66 -6.73
C LEU A 53 19.32 -15.88 -6.26
N GLU A 54 19.96 -15.79 -5.09
CA GLU A 54 20.70 -16.89 -4.47
C GLU A 54 19.79 -18.07 -4.12
N LEU A 55 18.58 -17.81 -3.59
CA LEU A 55 17.59 -18.84 -3.25
C LEU A 55 17.14 -19.67 -4.46
N PHE A 56 17.11 -19.06 -5.64
CA PHE A 56 16.62 -19.68 -6.87
C PHE A 56 17.72 -20.09 -7.85
N LYS A 57 19.01 -19.92 -7.49
CA LYS A 57 20.15 -20.21 -8.38
C LYS A 57 20.15 -21.63 -8.94
N ASP A 58 19.72 -22.61 -8.13
CA ASP A 58 19.70 -24.03 -8.47
C ASP A 58 18.27 -24.54 -8.79
N GLY A 59 17.32 -23.64 -9.00
CA GLY A 59 15.91 -23.98 -9.17
C GLY A 59 15.04 -23.57 -7.97
N CYS A 60 13.73 -23.72 -8.10
CA CYS A 60 12.80 -23.46 -6.99
C CYS A 60 12.78 -24.63 -5.99
N PRO A 61 13.14 -24.42 -4.71
CA PRO A 61 13.04 -25.44 -3.67
C PRO A 61 11.63 -26.03 -3.55
N ASP A 62 11.53 -27.31 -3.18
CA ASP A 62 10.23 -27.97 -2.92
C ASP A 62 9.54 -27.40 -1.69
N SER A 63 10.28 -26.88 -0.71
CA SER A 63 9.73 -26.23 0.48
C SER A 63 8.95 -24.94 0.19
N LEU A 64 9.17 -24.32 -0.99
CA LEU A 64 8.43 -23.13 -1.44
C LEU A 64 7.23 -23.46 -2.31
N ARG A 65 6.93 -24.76 -2.49
CA ARG A 65 5.79 -25.22 -3.28
C ARG A 65 4.48 -24.94 -2.53
N PRO A 66 3.54 -24.17 -3.11
CA PRO A 66 2.34 -23.80 -2.39
C PRO A 66 1.39 -24.99 -2.19
N MET A 67 0.84 -25.08 -0.98
CA MET A 67 -0.08 -26.13 -0.52
C MET A 67 -1.55 -25.68 -0.51
N MET A 68 -1.84 -24.49 -1.04
CA MET A 68 -3.19 -23.98 -1.19
C MET A 68 -3.31 -23.18 -2.49
N CYS A 69 -4.39 -23.38 -3.23
CA CYS A 69 -4.65 -22.61 -4.44
C CYS A 69 -5.19 -21.21 -4.07
N PRO A 70 -4.56 -20.11 -4.52
CA PRO A 70 -5.07 -18.77 -4.22
C PRO A 70 -6.38 -18.45 -4.97
N HIS A 71 -6.73 -19.22 -6.01
CA HIS A 71 -7.94 -19.00 -6.81
C HIS A 71 -9.18 -19.69 -6.26
N CYS A 72 -9.08 -20.98 -5.94
CA CYS A 72 -10.20 -21.80 -5.46
C CYS A 72 -10.10 -22.18 -3.98
N GLN A 73 -9.04 -21.75 -3.28
CA GLN A 73 -8.78 -21.97 -1.85
C GLN A 73 -8.68 -23.44 -1.42
N GLU A 74 -8.55 -24.35 -2.39
CA GLU A 74 -8.36 -25.77 -2.08
C GLU A 74 -6.98 -26.01 -1.47
N GLN A 75 -6.94 -26.74 -0.35
CA GLN A 75 -5.71 -27.24 0.25
C GLN A 75 -5.23 -28.47 -0.53
N LEU A 76 -4.21 -28.26 -1.35
CA LEU A 76 -3.54 -29.28 -2.13
C LEU A 76 -2.17 -28.79 -2.60
N MET A 77 -1.29 -29.72 -2.91
CA MET A 77 0.01 -29.39 -3.49
C MET A 77 -0.16 -28.97 -4.96
N LEU A 78 0.17 -27.72 -5.30
CA LEU A 78 0.10 -27.24 -6.68
C LEU A 78 1.16 -27.92 -7.56
N HIS A 79 0.88 -28.16 -8.85
CA HIS A 79 1.84 -28.71 -9.79
C HIS A 79 2.85 -27.66 -10.25
N ARG A 80 4.14 -28.03 -10.32
CA ARG A 80 5.15 -27.21 -11.01
C ARG A 80 4.75 -27.11 -12.48
N HIS A 81 4.61 -25.90 -13.00
CA HIS A 81 4.20 -25.66 -14.39
C HIS A 81 5.34 -25.15 -15.26
N GLY A 82 6.23 -24.33 -14.71
CA GLY A 82 7.38 -23.77 -15.41
C GLY A 82 7.89 -22.52 -14.71
N HIS A 83 8.62 -21.67 -15.41
CA HIS A 83 9.02 -20.34 -14.94
C HIS A 83 8.99 -19.34 -16.10
N TYR A 84 9.26 -18.08 -15.82
CA TYR A 84 9.58 -17.04 -16.79
C TYR A 84 10.57 -16.04 -16.17
N GLU A 85 11.37 -15.39 -17.00
CA GLU A 85 12.28 -14.34 -16.56
C GLU A 85 11.61 -12.97 -16.64
N ARG A 86 12.00 -12.07 -15.74
CA ARG A 86 11.47 -10.71 -15.66
C ARG A 86 12.53 -9.75 -15.15
N THR A 87 12.75 -8.66 -15.87
CA THR A 87 13.54 -7.55 -15.35
C THR A 87 12.73 -6.78 -14.31
N VAL A 88 13.36 -6.52 -13.17
CA VAL A 88 12.84 -5.69 -12.08
C VAL A 88 13.79 -4.51 -11.91
N TYR A 89 13.20 -3.32 -11.87
CA TYR A 89 13.92 -2.07 -11.71
C TYR A 89 13.75 -1.55 -10.29
N PHE A 90 14.87 -1.21 -9.67
CA PHE A 90 15.01 -0.51 -8.39
C PHE A 90 15.53 0.90 -8.65
N LEU A 91 15.60 1.73 -7.62
CA LEU A 91 16.08 3.12 -7.76
C LEU A 91 17.49 3.21 -8.36
N ASP A 92 18.41 2.34 -7.92
CA ASP A 92 19.82 2.43 -8.31
C ASP A 92 20.27 1.30 -9.24
N ASN A 93 19.46 0.26 -9.43
CA ASN A 93 19.86 -0.97 -10.10
C ASN A 93 18.70 -1.66 -10.82
N GLN A 94 19.04 -2.68 -11.63
CA GLN A 94 18.07 -3.56 -12.24
C GLN A 94 18.55 -5.01 -12.17
N PHE A 95 17.61 -5.94 -12.03
CA PHE A 95 17.91 -7.37 -11.90
C PHE A 95 16.97 -8.19 -12.78
N LEU A 96 17.51 -9.23 -13.43
CA LEU A 96 16.72 -10.25 -14.10
C LEU A 96 16.38 -11.34 -13.08
N ILE A 97 15.09 -11.49 -12.75
CA ILE A 97 14.62 -12.51 -11.80
C ILE A 97 13.88 -13.65 -12.52
N VAL A 98 13.90 -14.84 -11.94
CA VAL A 98 13.13 -15.99 -12.40
C VAL A 98 11.88 -16.16 -11.54
N VAL A 99 10.69 -16.08 -12.14
CA VAL A 99 9.42 -16.30 -11.45
C VAL A 99 8.87 -17.69 -11.78
N TYR A 100 8.86 -18.57 -10.79
CA TYR A 100 8.31 -19.93 -10.92
C TYR A 100 6.79 -19.92 -10.92
N ARG A 101 6.18 -20.82 -11.69
CA ARG A 101 4.73 -20.93 -11.88
C ARG A 101 4.21 -22.26 -11.37
N PHE A 102 3.07 -22.20 -10.71
CA PHE A 102 2.38 -23.34 -10.14
C PHE A 102 0.94 -23.41 -10.66
N LYS A 103 0.49 -24.62 -10.99
CA LYS A 103 -0.85 -24.89 -11.52
C LYS A 103 -1.68 -25.70 -10.54
N CYS A 104 -2.90 -25.26 -10.26
CA CYS A 104 -3.85 -26.00 -9.44
C CYS A 104 -4.43 -27.19 -10.22
N PRO A 105 -4.31 -28.44 -9.75
CA PRO A 105 -4.97 -29.58 -10.37
C PRO A 105 -6.50 -29.53 -10.31
N LYS A 106 -7.08 -28.88 -9.29
CA LYS A 106 -8.54 -28.80 -9.13
C LYS A 106 -9.18 -27.79 -10.09
N CYS A 107 -8.68 -26.56 -10.14
CA CYS A 107 -9.30 -25.48 -10.92
C CYS A 107 -8.48 -25.05 -12.16
N ASN A 108 -7.36 -25.72 -12.45
CA ASN A 108 -6.44 -25.43 -13.55
C ASN A 108 -5.83 -24.02 -13.59
N HIS A 109 -6.08 -23.19 -12.58
CA HIS A 109 -5.49 -21.86 -12.48
C HIS A 109 -3.97 -21.96 -12.30
N THR A 110 -3.23 -21.10 -13.00
CA THR A 110 -1.78 -21.02 -12.92
C THR A 110 -1.39 -19.67 -12.40
N ASP A 111 -0.51 -19.63 -11.40
CA ASP A 111 0.00 -18.37 -10.86
C ASP A 111 1.51 -18.44 -10.59
N GLY A 112 2.14 -17.27 -10.58
CA GLY A 112 3.56 -17.11 -10.28
C GLY A 112 3.82 -17.00 -8.78
N LEU A 113 4.88 -17.63 -8.30
CA LEU A 113 5.49 -17.39 -6.98
C LEU A 113 6.31 -16.11 -7.06
N LEU A 114 5.68 -15.00 -6.68
CA LEU A 114 6.26 -13.68 -6.82
C LEU A 114 7.14 -13.32 -5.62
N PRO A 115 8.24 -12.57 -5.86
CA PRO A 115 8.96 -11.93 -4.77
C PRO A 115 8.07 -10.93 -4.04
N SER A 116 8.39 -10.65 -2.79
CA SER A 116 7.66 -9.67 -2.00
C SER A 116 7.99 -8.23 -2.39
N PHE A 117 9.14 -7.97 -3.05
CA PHE A 117 9.61 -6.63 -3.45
C PHE A 117 9.02 -6.08 -4.76
N VAL A 118 8.21 -6.84 -5.49
CA VAL A 118 7.59 -6.38 -6.75
C VAL A 118 6.24 -7.06 -7.03
N GLY A 119 5.27 -6.32 -7.56
CA GLY A 119 3.93 -6.84 -7.78
C GLY A 119 3.76 -7.68 -9.03
N LYS A 120 2.58 -8.30 -9.20
CA LYS A 120 2.19 -8.96 -10.46
C LYS A 120 2.28 -7.98 -11.62
N ASN A 121 2.81 -8.44 -12.76
CA ASN A 121 2.83 -7.71 -14.03
C ASN A 121 3.44 -6.29 -13.97
N GLN A 122 4.30 -6.01 -13.00
CA GLN A 122 5.01 -4.73 -12.89
C GLN A 122 6.45 -4.90 -13.34
N GLN A 123 7.27 -3.86 -13.29
CA GLN A 123 8.72 -4.00 -13.45
C GLN A 123 9.43 -3.09 -12.47
N ALA A 124 8.89 -1.89 -12.23
CA ALA A 124 9.26 -1.07 -11.09
C ALA A 124 8.94 -1.79 -9.76
N ALA A 125 9.97 -1.96 -8.93
CA ALA A 125 9.90 -2.44 -7.56
C ALA A 125 9.18 -1.42 -6.66
N TRP A 126 8.93 -1.83 -5.42
CA TRP A 126 8.18 -1.02 -4.46
C TRP A 126 8.91 0.24 -4.02
N ASP A 127 10.24 0.24 -4.05
CA ASP A 127 11.06 1.41 -3.74
C ASP A 127 10.81 2.56 -4.71
N ILE A 128 10.82 2.32 -6.02
CA ILE A 128 10.50 3.33 -7.05
C ILE A 128 9.10 3.90 -6.80
N GLN A 129 8.12 3.03 -6.56
CA GLN A 129 6.74 3.46 -6.35
C GLN A 129 6.56 4.21 -5.03
N GLU A 130 7.30 3.84 -3.99
CA GLU A 130 7.29 4.53 -2.72
C GLU A 130 7.90 5.92 -2.86
N THR A 131 9.00 6.08 -3.60
CA THR A 131 9.57 7.39 -3.93
C THR A 131 8.54 8.30 -4.58
N VAL A 132 7.79 7.79 -5.56
CA VAL A 132 6.70 8.55 -6.21
C VAL A 132 5.64 9.00 -5.22
N LEU A 133 5.21 8.11 -4.31
CA LEU A 133 4.23 8.47 -3.28
C LEU A 133 4.80 9.46 -2.26
N ARG A 134 6.07 9.33 -1.88
CA ARG A 134 6.75 10.23 -0.93
C ARG A 134 6.87 11.64 -1.51
N GLU A 135 7.28 11.79 -2.76
CA GLU A 135 7.38 13.09 -3.41
C GLU A 135 5.99 13.74 -3.59
N GLN A 136 4.98 12.97 -4.00
CA GLN A 136 3.61 13.46 -4.12
C GLN A 136 3.01 13.84 -2.75
N ALA A 137 3.33 13.09 -1.70
CA ALA A 137 2.96 13.41 -0.33
C ALA A 137 3.66 14.68 0.18
N ALA A 138 4.89 14.94 -0.27
CA ALA A 138 5.62 16.19 0.00
C ALA A 138 5.12 17.39 -0.84
N GLY A 139 4.19 17.16 -1.78
CA GLY A 139 3.54 18.20 -2.59
C GLY A 139 4.13 18.40 -3.98
N ALA A 140 5.05 17.56 -4.43
CA ALA A 140 5.55 17.58 -5.81
C ALA A 140 4.44 17.23 -6.81
N SER A 141 4.48 17.84 -8.00
CA SER A 141 3.57 17.45 -9.08
C SER A 141 4.06 16.16 -9.74
N LEU A 142 3.16 15.39 -10.38
CA LEU A 142 3.56 14.16 -11.07
C LEU A 142 4.52 14.44 -12.24
N ALA A 143 4.50 15.65 -12.81
CA ALA A 143 5.44 16.07 -13.83
C ALA A 143 6.85 16.21 -13.24
N ASP A 144 6.99 16.90 -12.11
CA ASP A 144 8.28 17.06 -11.42
C ASP A 144 8.84 15.69 -10.99
N VAL A 145 7.97 14.81 -10.46
CA VAL A 145 8.37 13.45 -10.05
C VAL A 145 8.83 12.62 -11.26
N ALA A 146 8.17 12.76 -12.42
CA ALA A 146 8.57 12.05 -13.63
C ALA A 146 9.97 12.50 -14.08
N GLU A 147 10.23 13.81 -14.09
CA GLU A 147 11.53 14.39 -14.43
C GLU A 147 12.63 13.92 -13.45
N ASN A 148 12.36 13.89 -12.15
CA ASN A 148 13.29 13.38 -11.14
C ASN A 148 13.64 11.88 -11.32
N LEU A 149 12.80 11.12 -12.01
CA LEU A 149 12.96 9.69 -12.24
C LEU A 149 13.48 9.36 -13.66
N ASP A 150 13.86 10.35 -14.47
CA ASP A 150 14.32 10.13 -15.84
C ASP A 150 15.59 9.25 -15.89
N ASP A 151 16.48 9.41 -14.91
CA ASP A 151 17.74 8.64 -14.81
C ASP A 151 17.58 7.31 -14.04
N VAL A 152 16.40 7.02 -13.49
CA VAL A 152 16.15 5.78 -12.74
C VAL A 152 15.98 4.60 -13.71
N PRO A 153 16.56 3.42 -13.43
CA PRO A 153 16.38 2.23 -14.25
C PRO A 153 14.92 1.92 -14.58
N GLY A 154 14.69 1.51 -15.83
CA GLY A 154 13.35 1.23 -16.36
C GLY A 154 12.51 2.47 -16.69
N GLY A 155 13.03 3.66 -16.42
CA GLY A 155 12.49 4.94 -16.89
C GLY A 155 12.85 5.25 -18.35
N PRO A 156 12.45 6.43 -18.85
CA PRO A 156 11.65 7.44 -18.15
C PRO A 156 10.20 6.99 -17.91
N TYR A 157 9.64 7.33 -16.74
CA TYR A 157 8.27 6.97 -16.38
C TYR A 157 7.31 8.13 -16.70
N THR A 158 6.32 7.88 -17.55
CA THR A 158 5.30 8.91 -17.86
C THR A 158 4.47 9.28 -16.63
N GLU A 159 4.00 10.54 -16.55
CA GLU A 159 3.04 11.00 -15.54
C GLU A 159 1.82 10.07 -15.41
N LYS A 160 1.36 9.49 -16.52
CA LYS A 160 0.24 8.54 -16.55
C LYS A 160 0.56 7.25 -15.79
N THR A 161 1.81 6.77 -15.88
CA THR A 161 2.28 5.61 -15.10
C THR A 161 2.31 5.94 -13.62
N LEU A 162 2.86 7.10 -13.27
CA LEU A 162 2.90 7.57 -11.87
C LEU A 162 1.49 7.73 -11.31
N TRP A 163 0.59 8.39 -12.04
CA TRP A 163 -0.80 8.55 -11.68
C TRP A 163 -1.51 7.22 -11.42
N ARG A 164 -1.22 6.18 -12.24
CA ARG A 164 -1.77 4.83 -12.02
C ARG A 164 -1.30 4.22 -10.71
N TRP A 165 -0.02 4.39 -10.35
CA TRP A 165 0.51 3.92 -9.08
C TRP A 165 -0.10 4.67 -7.90
N VAL A 166 -0.09 6.00 -7.93
CA VAL A 166 -0.71 6.85 -6.89
C VAL A 166 -2.19 6.51 -6.72
N SER A 167 -2.93 6.39 -7.82
CA SER A 167 -4.36 6.06 -7.79
C SER A 167 -4.65 4.65 -7.29
N ARG A 168 -3.79 3.67 -7.59
CA ARG A 168 -3.94 2.32 -7.03
C ARG A 168 -3.70 2.35 -5.53
N TRP A 169 -2.57 2.87 -5.09
CA TRP A 169 -2.19 2.90 -3.69
C TRP A 169 -3.16 3.75 -2.86
N GLY A 170 -3.63 4.89 -3.37
CA GLY A 170 -4.66 5.69 -2.69
C GLY A 170 -6.01 4.98 -2.54
N ARG A 171 -6.38 4.10 -3.48
CA ARG A 171 -7.60 3.29 -3.39
C ARG A 171 -7.46 2.12 -2.43
N GLU A 172 -6.28 1.52 -2.38
CA GLU A 172 -5.98 0.36 -1.52
C GLU A 172 -5.67 0.79 -0.09
N LEU A 173 -5.10 1.97 0.13
CA LEU A 173 -4.65 2.43 1.44
C LEU A 173 -5.72 2.31 2.55
N PRO A 174 -6.99 2.75 2.37
CA PRO A 174 -7.98 2.71 3.43
C PRO A 174 -8.19 1.32 4.07
N GLN A 175 -8.01 0.25 3.28
CA GLN A 175 -8.16 -1.11 3.78
C GLN A 175 -6.99 -1.54 4.69
N TRP A 176 -5.83 -0.89 4.55
CA TRP A 176 -4.59 -1.23 5.25
C TRP A 176 -4.26 -0.28 6.41
N ILE A 177 -4.81 0.94 6.43
CA ILE A 177 -4.58 1.94 7.48
C ILE A 177 -4.67 1.35 8.89
N PRO A 178 -5.74 0.61 9.27
CA PRO A 178 -5.85 0.11 10.64
C PRO A 178 -4.73 -0.88 11.00
N ALA A 179 -4.37 -1.77 10.08
CA ALA A 179 -3.31 -2.75 10.29
C ALA A 179 -1.92 -2.08 10.34
N ALA A 180 -1.68 -1.11 9.45
CA ALA A 180 -0.45 -0.32 9.42
C ALA A 180 -0.24 0.42 10.75
N TRP A 181 -1.25 1.15 11.23
CA TRP A 181 -1.16 1.85 12.50
C TRP A 181 -1.02 0.92 13.70
N ALA A 182 -1.74 -0.21 13.73
CA ALA A 182 -1.59 -1.20 14.79
C ALA A 182 -0.15 -1.76 14.84
N PHE A 183 0.44 -2.06 13.68
CA PHE A 183 1.82 -2.53 13.57
C PHE A 183 2.83 -1.46 14.03
N LEU A 184 2.65 -0.22 13.55
CA LEU A 184 3.51 0.91 13.87
C LEU A 184 3.45 1.26 15.36
N LEU A 185 2.26 1.51 15.90
CA LEU A 185 2.09 1.93 17.31
C LEU A 185 2.55 0.86 18.30
N LYS A 186 2.53 -0.42 17.93
CA LYS A 186 3.12 -1.49 18.75
C LYS A 186 4.64 -1.36 18.87
N ARG A 187 5.33 -0.88 17.83
CA ARG A 187 6.80 -0.71 17.79
C ARG A 187 7.25 0.68 18.26
N ILE A 188 6.43 1.69 17.99
CA ILE A 188 6.67 3.08 18.36
C ILE A 188 5.47 3.63 19.13
N PRO A 189 5.21 3.14 20.36
CA PRO A 189 4.07 3.59 21.18
C PRO A 189 4.16 5.09 21.53
N HIS A 190 5.37 5.65 21.47
CA HIS A 190 5.64 7.08 21.66
C HIS A 190 6.10 7.72 20.34
N ALA A 191 5.39 7.46 19.25
CA ALA A 191 5.62 8.12 17.96
C ALA A 191 5.45 9.64 18.12
N LYS A 192 6.40 10.40 17.58
CA LYS A 192 6.29 11.86 17.50
C LYS A 192 5.31 12.18 16.37
N ILE A 193 4.15 12.69 16.75
CA ILE A 193 3.09 13.10 15.85
C ILE A 193 3.28 14.60 15.57
N ARG A 194 3.45 14.98 14.30
CA ARG A 194 3.55 16.40 13.91
C ARG A 194 2.22 17.11 14.23
N ALA A 195 2.27 18.29 14.85
CA ALA A 195 1.06 19.04 15.21
C ALA A 195 1.13 20.49 14.72
N GLY A 196 -0.03 21.16 14.70
CA GLY A 196 -0.14 22.57 14.31
C GLY A 196 0.15 22.80 12.82
N ALA A 197 0.92 23.85 12.51
CA ALA A 197 1.25 24.22 11.13
C ALA A 197 2.06 23.14 10.36
N LYS A 198 2.65 22.18 11.08
CA LYS A 198 3.39 21.04 10.50
C LYS A 198 2.53 19.78 10.35
N LYS A 199 1.22 19.87 10.61
CA LYS A 199 0.30 18.75 10.49
C LYS A 199 0.21 18.33 9.01
N PRO A 200 0.51 17.05 8.69
CA PRO A 200 0.31 16.54 7.34
C PRO A 200 -1.14 16.61 6.88
N TRP A 201 -1.32 16.87 5.59
CA TRP A 201 -2.65 16.98 4.97
C TRP A 201 -3.11 15.64 4.39
N GLN A 202 -2.17 14.77 4.05
CA GLN A 202 -2.42 13.46 3.47
C GLN A 202 -2.07 12.33 4.44
N GLU A 203 -2.82 11.23 4.40
CA GLU A 203 -2.56 10.05 5.23
C GLU A 203 -1.19 9.42 4.94
N TRP A 204 -0.73 9.48 3.69
CA TRP A 204 0.58 8.96 3.29
C TRP A 204 1.72 9.62 4.05
N GLU A 205 1.71 10.94 4.18
CA GLU A 205 2.73 11.67 4.94
C GLU A 205 2.81 11.18 6.40
N TRP A 206 1.66 10.95 7.04
CA TRP A 206 1.62 10.42 8.40
C TRP A 206 2.22 9.03 8.52
N LEU A 207 1.90 8.15 7.58
CA LEU A 207 2.41 6.79 7.57
C LEU A 207 3.90 6.75 7.29
N PHE A 208 4.39 7.54 6.33
CA PHE A 208 5.82 7.65 6.05
C PHE A 208 6.59 8.19 7.25
N ASP A 209 6.09 9.25 7.90
CA ASP A 209 6.70 9.78 9.13
C ASP A 209 6.79 8.75 10.26
N ALA A 210 5.73 7.97 10.46
CA ALA A 210 5.69 6.93 11.47
C ALA A 210 6.60 5.76 11.09
N TRP A 211 6.62 5.37 9.82
CA TRP A 211 7.49 4.33 9.30
C TRP A 211 8.97 4.69 9.47
N ASP A 212 9.36 5.91 9.10
CA ASP A 212 10.74 6.39 9.21
C ASP A 212 11.18 6.46 10.69
N GLN A 213 10.29 6.86 11.59
CA GLN A 213 10.55 6.81 13.04
C GLN A 213 10.72 5.39 13.58
N MET A 214 9.97 4.43 13.04
CA MET A 214 10.12 3.02 13.38
C MET A 214 11.46 2.49 12.87
N GLN A 215 11.82 2.81 11.62
CA GLN A 215 13.11 2.42 11.04
C GLN A 215 14.28 2.93 11.87
N ALA A 216 14.26 4.19 12.25
CA ALA A 216 15.31 4.82 13.06
C ALA A 216 15.51 4.18 14.46
N LYS A 217 14.51 3.45 14.98
CA LYS A 217 14.55 2.83 16.32
C LYS A 217 14.96 1.35 16.33
N ALA A 218 14.92 0.66 15.19
CA ALA A 218 15.22 -0.76 15.11
C ALA A 218 16.41 -1.01 14.16
N PRO A 219 17.62 -1.26 14.67
CA PRO A 219 18.83 -1.41 13.86
C PRO A 219 19.00 -2.80 13.20
N GLU A 220 18.01 -3.69 13.26
CA GLU A 220 18.05 -4.93 12.47
C GLU A 220 18.00 -4.61 10.97
N PRO A 221 18.51 -5.49 10.08
CA PRO A 221 18.46 -5.23 8.64
C PRO A 221 17.00 -5.12 8.18
N GLN A 222 16.51 -3.88 8.09
CA GLN A 222 15.16 -3.56 7.65
C GLN A 222 15.19 -3.40 6.14
N VAL A 223 15.03 -4.53 5.46
CA VAL A 223 15.03 -4.62 4.00
C VAL A 223 13.72 -4.11 3.38
N GLU A 224 12.68 -3.85 4.18
CA GLU A 224 11.36 -3.47 3.67
C GLU A 224 11.08 -1.98 3.77
N ASN A 225 10.75 -1.36 2.63
CA ASN A 225 10.01 -0.11 2.61
C ASN A 225 8.53 -0.33 3.00
N LEU A 226 7.79 0.75 3.23
CA LEU A 226 6.40 0.66 3.70
C LEU A 226 5.52 -0.07 2.68
N LEU A 227 5.69 0.19 1.39
CA LEU A 227 4.90 -0.45 0.34
C LEU A 227 5.15 -1.95 0.25
N HIS A 228 6.40 -2.38 0.41
CA HIS A 228 6.78 -3.79 0.50
C HIS A 228 6.08 -4.48 1.66
N TRP A 229 6.10 -3.86 2.85
CA TRP A 229 5.39 -4.37 4.01
C TRP A 229 3.87 -4.46 3.77
N LEU A 230 3.25 -3.39 3.27
CA LEU A 230 1.82 -3.34 2.96
C LEU A 230 1.42 -4.44 1.96
N TYR A 231 2.21 -4.60 0.90
CA TYR A 231 1.97 -5.61 -0.13
C TYR A 231 2.00 -7.02 0.46
N ARG A 232 2.96 -7.31 1.35
CA ARG A 232 3.06 -8.61 2.01
C ARG A 232 1.85 -8.90 2.89
N GLN A 233 1.37 -7.92 3.65
CA GLN A 233 0.15 -8.09 4.46
C GLN A 233 -1.08 -8.37 3.60
N ALA A 234 -1.17 -7.74 2.43
CA ALA A 234 -2.31 -7.85 1.52
C ALA A 234 -2.39 -9.19 0.77
N HIS A 235 -1.23 -9.80 0.46
CA HIS A 235 -1.12 -10.90 -0.49
C HIS A 235 -0.60 -12.20 0.12
N SER A 236 -0.52 -12.28 1.46
CA SER A 236 -0.07 -13.48 2.14
C SER A 236 -1.12 -14.61 2.07
N VAL A 237 -1.06 -15.40 1.00
CA VAL A 237 -1.51 -16.79 1.01
C VAL A 237 -0.25 -17.62 1.21
N ALA A 238 0.02 -18.02 2.45
CA ALA A 238 1.25 -18.72 2.80
C ALA A 238 1.52 -19.89 1.82
N ALA A 239 2.62 -19.81 1.08
CA ALA A 239 3.36 -21.03 0.77
C ALA A 239 3.88 -21.50 2.14
N ALA A 240 3.07 -22.30 2.82
CA ALA A 240 3.49 -22.90 4.07
C ALA A 240 4.79 -23.64 3.78
N VAL A 241 5.83 -23.33 4.55
CA VAL A 241 7.01 -24.18 4.63
C VAL A 241 6.51 -25.53 5.09
N GLY A 242 6.57 -26.52 4.19
CA GLY A 242 6.38 -27.93 4.53
C GLY A 242 7.59 -28.46 5.26
#